data_AF-A0A2S4Z4J3-F1
#
_entry.id   AF-A0A2S4Z4J3-F1
#
_cell.length_a   1.000
_cell.length_b   1.000
_cell.length_c   1.000
_cell.angle_alpha   90.00
_cell.angle_beta   90.00
_cell.angle_gamma   90.00
#
_symmetry.space_group_name_H-M   'P 1'
#
loop_
_entity.id
_entity.type
_entity.pdbx_description
1 polymer ?
#
loop_
_entity_poly.entity_id
_entity_poly.type
_entity_poly.pdbx_seq_one_letter_code
_entity_poly.pdbx_strand_id
1 'polypeptide(L)'
;MPDGAIVTSVEHRTGGRLVVATVVRDGFDTTLAFLHKQLPKAGYIPEEGEVEEDDAESNFSSTSVRGRWTLRKMPDCEAGVYLTYLTSAVP
;
A
#
# COMPACT_ATOMS: atom_id res chain seq x y z
N MET A 1 5.66 -4.70 4.39
CA MET A 1 5.03 -5.29 3.19
C MET A 1 4.40 -6.61 3.60
N PRO A 2 3.25 -7.01 3.00
CA PRO A 2 2.73 -8.36 3.16
C PRO A 2 3.78 -9.41 2.81
N ASP A 3 3.74 -10.55 3.50
CA ASP A 3 4.64 -11.66 3.18
C ASP A 3 4.38 -12.15 1.75
N GLY A 4 5.44 -12.55 1.05
CA GLY A 4 5.33 -13.00 -0.35
C GLY A 4 4.98 -11.90 -1.37
N ALA A 5 4.92 -10.63 -0.97
CA ALA A 5 4.78 -9.51 -1.90
C ALA A 5 5.95 -9.46 -2.90
N ILE A 6 5.63 -9.42 -4.18
CA ILE A 6 6.61 -9.33 -5.28
C ILE A 6 6.64 -7.88 -5.75
N VAL A 7 7.78 -7.21 -5.62
CA VAL A 7 8.00 -5.87 -6.18
C VAL A 7 8.11 -5.98 -7.69
N THR A 8 7.22 -5.31 -8.42
CA THR A 8 7.20 -5.31 -9.89
C THR A 8 7.78 -4.04 -10.48
N SER A 9 7.75 -2.92 -9.74
CA SER A 9 8.36 -1.66 -10.14
C SER A 9 8.75 -0.79 -8.95
N VAL A 10 9.81 -0.01 -9.13
CA VAL A 10 10.25 1.04 -8.21
C VAL A 10 10.56 2.29 -9.03
N GLU A 11 9.87 3.38 -8.75
CA GLU A 11 9.99 4.64 -9.50
C GLU A 11 10.34 5.79 -8.54
N HIS A 12 11.43 6.50 -8.82
CA HIS A 12 11.78 7.75 -8.15
C HIS A 12 11.20 8.93 -8.91
N ARG A 13 10.47 9.80 -8.21
CA ARG A 13 9.83 11.00 -8.75
C ARG A 13 10.41 12.27 -8.16
N THR A 14 10.17 13.39 -8.85
CA THR A 14 10.54 14.73 -8.38
C THR A 14 9.99 15.02 -6.98
N GLY A 15 10.77 15.75 -6.17
CA GLY A 15 10.41 16.06 -4.78
C GLY A 15 10.65 14.91 -3.80
N GLY A 16 11.60 14.01 -4.10
CA GLY A 16 11.96 12.90 -3.20
C GLY A 16 10.85 11.85 -3.05
N ARG A 17 9.92 11.78 -4.01
CA ARG A 17 8.81 10.83 -3.98
C ARG A 17 9.26 9.47 -4.50
N LEU A 18 8.77 8.40 -3.87
CA LEU A 18 9.04 7.02 -4.25
C LEU A 18 7.72 6.30 -4.47
N VAL A 19 7.55 5.66 -5.63
CA VAL A 19 6.44 4.76 -5.93
C VAL A 19 6.96 3.34 -5.98
N VAL A 20 6.35 2.44 -5.21
CA VAL A 20 6.66 1.00 -5.21
C VAL A 20 5.39 0.26 -5.59
N ALA A 21 5.40 -0.42 -6.73
CA ALA A 21 4.31 -1.27 -7.18
C ALA A 21 4.62 -2.73 -6.85
N THR A 22 3.65 -3.43 -6.30
CA THR A 22 3.78 -4.83 -5.88
C THR A 22 2.57 -5.65 -6.29
N VAL A 23 2.80 -6.95 -6.42
CA VAL A 23 1.75 -7.97 -6.51
C VAL A 23 1.79 -8.81 -5.24
N VAL A 24 0.62 -9.03 -4.63
CA VAL A 24 0.44 -9.89 -3.45
C VAL A 24 -0.56 -11.00 -3.81
N ARG A 25 -0.35 -12.21 -3.29
CA ARG A 25 -1.14 -13.42 -3.61
C ARG A 25 -1.95 -13.96 -2.43
N ASP A 26 -2.39 -13.07 -1.54
CA ASP A 26 -3.17 -13.41 -0.34
C ASP A 26 -4.64 -12.95 -0.40
N GLY A 27 -5.05 -12.34 -1.52
CA GLY A 27 -6.38 -11.79 -1.73
C GLY A 27 -6.56 -10.39 -1.11
N PHE A 28 -7.69 -9.76 -1.48
CA PHE A 28 -8.01 -8.38 -1.12
C PHE A 28 -8.20 -8.19 0.39
N ASP A 29 -9.13 -8.91 0.99
CA ASP A 29 -9.47 -8.74 2.41
C ASP A 29 -8.29 -9.05 3.33
N THR A 30 -7.52 -10.09 3.03
CA THR A 30 -6.32 -10.45 3.78
C THR A 30 -5.26 -9.33 3.70
N THR A 31 -5.03 -8.81 2.49
CA THR A 31 -4.06 -7.73 2.27
C THR A 31 -4.51 -6.43 2.93
N LEU A 32 -5.80 -6.10 2.85
CA LEU A 32 -6.39 -4.95 3.52
C LEU A 32 -6.26 -5.06 5.05
N ALA A 33 -6.56 -6.23 5.61
CA ALA A 33 -6.39 -6.50 7.03
C ALA A 33 -4.92 -6.41 7.47
N PHE A 34 -3.98 -6.83 6.61
CA PHE A 34 -2.55 -6.61 6.84
C PHE A 34 -2.25 -5.11 6.93
N LEU A 35 -2.69 -4.30 5.97
CA LEU A 35 -2.40 -2.86 5.93
C LEU A 35 -2.91 -2.16 7.19
N HIS A 36 -4.16 -2.44 7.60
CA HIS A 36 -4.75 -1.86 8.81
C HIS A 36 -4.09 -2.32 10.12
N LYS A 37 -3.46 -3.50 10.16
CA LYS A 37 -2.85 -4.02 11.40
C LYS A 37 -1.35 -3.76 11.48
N GLN A 38 -0.64 -3.93 10.37
CA GLN A 38 0.82 -4.01 10.37
C GLN A 38 1.47 -2.65 10.11
N LEU A 39 0.84 -1.75 9.34
CA LEU A 39 1.33 -0.37 9.21
C LEU A 39 1.31 0.35 10.57
N PRO A 40 0.22 0.32 11.36
CA PRO A 40 0.22 0.86 12.72
C PRO A 40 1.24 0.23 13.66
N LYS A 41 1.39 -1.10 13.62
CA LYS A 41 2.42 -1.79 14.42
C LYS A 41 3.83 -1.39 14.04
N ALA A 42 4.06 -0.99 12.79
CA ALA A 42 5.35 -0.48 12.30
C ALA A 42 5.55 1.02 12.58
N GLY A 43 4.62 1.69 13.28
CA GLY A 43 4.74 3.11 13.65
C GLY A 43 4.19 4.09 12.62
N TYR A 44 3.45 3.63 11.60
CA TYR A 44 2.72 4.50 10.68
C TYR A 44 1.32 4.80 11.21
N ILE A 45 0.88 6.03 11.09
CA ILE A 45 -0.44 6.49 11.53
C ILE A 45 -1.35 6.47 10.30
N PRO A 46 -2.44 5.66 10.29
CA PRO A 46 -3.46 5.73 9.26
C PRO A 46 -4.19 7.06 9.30
N GLU A 47 -4.51 7.60 8.13
CA GLU A 47 -5.25 8.84 7.95
C GLU A 47 -6.48 8.57 7.08
N GLU A 48 -7.03 9.61 6.44
CA GLU A 48 -8.19 9.50 5.56
C GLU A 48 -7.98 8.43 4.47
N GLY A 49 -9.03 7.66 4.22
CA GLY A 49 -9.04 6.58 3.25
C GLY A 49 -10.46 6.08 2.97
N GLU A 50 -10.55 5.24 1.95
CA GLU A 50 -11.79 4.66 1.47
C GLU A 50 -11.60 3.16 1.15
N VAL A 51 -12.69 2.41 1.25
CA VAL A 51 -12.77 1.01 0.87
C VAL A 51 -14.02 0.86 0.00
N GLU A 52 -13.80 0.45 -1.24
CA GLU A 52 -14.86 0.06 -2.18
C GLU A 52 -14.81 -1.45 -2.42
N GLU A 53 -15.66 -1.96 -3.31
CA GLU A 53 -15.81 -3.41 -3.53
C GLU A 53 -14.51 -4.08 -4.03
N ASP A 54 -13.81 -3.41 -4.94
CA ASP A 54 -12.65 -3.96 -5.65
C ASP A 54 -11.36 -3.16 -5.48
N ASP A 55 -11.43 -2.01 -4.80
CA ASP A 55 -10.27 -1.22 -4.43
C ASP A 55 -10.41 -0.57 -3.05
N ALA A 56 -9.26 -0.19 -2.50
CA ALA A 56 -9.15 0.52 -1.25
C ALA A 56 -7.90 1.39 -1.27
N GLU A 57 -7.93 2.46 -0.49
CA GLU A 57 -6.79 3.33 -0.33
C GLU A 57 -6.81 4.05 1.00
N SER A 58 -5.63 4.39 1.50
CA SER A 58 -5.53 5.23 2.68
C SER A 58 -4.21 5.97 2.67
N ASN A 59 -4.28 7.22 3.12
CA ASN A 59 -3.12 8.00 3.47
C ASN A 59 -2.53 7.48 4.79
N PHE A 60 -1.22 7.67 4.96
CA PHE A 60 -0.54 7.34 6.19
C PHE A 60 0.63 8.28 6.42
N SER A 61 1.02 8.45 7.68
CA SER A 61 2.17 9.27 8.05
C SER A 61 3.02 8.64 9.14
N SER A 62 4.21 9.20 9.31
CA SER A 62 5.17 8.91 10.39
C SER A 62 6.01 10.16 10.62
N THR A 63 6.99 10.11 11.51
CA THR A 63 7.89 11.24 11.77
C THR A 63 8.76 11.62 10.56
N SER A 64 9.00 10.70 9.62
CA SER A 64 9.93 10.92 8.49
C SER A 64 9.31 10.69 7.12
N VAL A 65 8.12 10.09 7.04
CA VAL A 65 7.46 9.74 5.77
C VAL A 65 5.98 10.07 5.83
N ARG A 66 5.46 10.68 4.76
CA ARG A 66 4.05 10.68 4.41
C ARG A 66 3.83 9.83 3.16
N GLY A 67 2.69 9.17 3.07
CA GLY A 67 2.39 8.34 1.93
C GLY A 67 0.93 7.99 1.77
N ARG A 68 0.66 7.24 0.72
CA ARG A 68 -0.62 6.62 0.41
C ARG A 68 -0.36 5.22 -0.09
N TRP A 69 -1.16 4.27 0.35
CA TRP A 69 -1.23 2.98 -0.31
C TRP A 69 -2.52 2.89 -1.11
N THR A 70 -2.47 2.18 -2.23
CA THR A 70 -3.65 1.75 -2.96
C THR A 70 -3.62 0.23 -3.10
N LEU A 71 -4.78 -0.39 -2.99
CA LEU A 71 -5.00 -1.81 -3.09
C LEU A 71 -6.10 -2.04 -4.12
N ARG A 72 -5.88 -2.92 -5.10
CA ARG A 72 -6.87 -3.24 -6.12
C ARG A 72 -6.84 -4.73 -6.43
N LYS A 73 -8.02 -5.34 -6.57
CA LYS A 73 -8.13 -6.72 -7.05
C LYS A 73 -7.54 -6.87 -8.45
N MET A 74 -6.83 -7.97 -8.70
CA MET A 74 -6.45 -8.32 -10.06
C MET A 74 -7.67 -8.91 -10.79
N PRO A 75 -8.01 -8.39 -11.99
CA PRO A 75 -8.94 -9.08 -12.86
C PRO A 75 -8.43 -10.50 -13.15
N ASP A 76 -9.33 -11.47 -13.14
CA ASP A 76 -9.06 -12.87 -13.49
C ASP A 76 -8.06 -13.62 -12.57
N CYS A 77 -7.73 -13.05 -11.41
CA CYS A 77 -6.89 -13.70 -10.39
C CYS A 77 -7.44 -13.39 -9.00
N GLU A 78 -8.35 -14.22 -8.49
CA GLU A 78 -9.07 -13.96 -7.22
C GLU A 78 -8.17 -13.76 -6.00
N ALA A 79 -7.07 -14.51 -5.92
CA ALA A 79 -6.10 -14.37 -4.83
C ALA A 79 -5.10 -13.22 -5.05
N GLY A 80 -5.12 -12.61 -6.24
CA GLY A 80 -4.16 -11.63 -6.66
C GLY A 80 -4.64 -10.20 -6.38
N VAL A 81 -3.73 -9.38 -5.86
CA VAL A 81 -3.95 -7.93 -5.74
C VAL A 81 -2.74 -7.12 -6.18
N TYR A 82 -3.02 -5.95 -6.75
CA TYR A 82 -2.05 -4.89 -6.91
C TYR A 82 -2.01 -4.07 -5.63
N LEU A 83 -0.83 -3.91 -5.06
CA LEU A 83 -0.59 -3.04 -3.92
C LEU A 83 0.50 -2.04 -4.30
N THR A 84 0.15 -0.76 -4.29
CA THR A 84 1.09 0.34 -4.59
C THR A 84 1.28 1.21 -3.37
N TYR A 85 2.51 1.62 -3.12
CA TYR A 85 2.84 2.66 -2.15
C TYR A 85 3.41 3.87 -2.86
N LEU A 86 2.88 5.04 -2.56
CA LEU A 86 3.51 6.33 -2.84
C LEU A 86 3.99 6.92 -1.52
N THR A 87 5.26 7.30 -1.45
CA THR A 87 5.85 7.92 -0.25
C THR A 87 6.64 9.17 -0.61
N SER A 88 6.76 10.07 0.36
CA SER A 88 7.64 11.24 0.32
C SER A 88 8.25 11.46 1.70
N ALA A 89 9.51 11.89 1.74
CA ALA A 89 10.12 12.34 2.98
C ALA A 89 9.38 13.54 3.56
N VAL A 90 9.23 13.58 4.88
CA VAL A 90 8.80 14.78 5.61
C VAL A 90 10.06 15.67 5.77
N PRO A 91 10.01 16.95 5.34
CA PRO A 91 11.10 17.90 5.52
C PRO A 91 11.48 18.15 6.98
#